data_AF-A0A9P0QEM9-F1
#
_entry.id   AF-A0A9P0QEM9-F1
#
_cell.length_a   1.000
_cell.length_b   1.000
_cell.length_c   1.000
_cell.angle_alpha   90.00
_cell.angle_beta   90.00
_cell.angle_gamma   90.00
#
_symmetry.space_group_name_H-M   'P 1'
#
loop_
_entity.id
_entity.type
_entity.pdbx_description
1 polymer ?
#
loop_
_entity_poly.entity_id
_entity_poly.type
_entity_poly.pdbx_seq_one_letter_code
_entity_poly.pdbx_strand_id
1 'polypeptide(L)'
;RLPPNIITQIKREVASELSINLPADLRNADDEPVAPVPEANRPPAASELEFERIHLLYDGVDPMMEPRLSKLIYNNKTKPILSEINKILDSKITTDIPIENLHSLIYSGAATVLTLNKQKISTDTQIKNVSVTPAWQRRITNKIDSIRRDIGILTQNQSLNPSSSVTKKAKAILGREQRLEKPNSNRKYWITLSKSSRLWLKSSDGIRKVTQDVNTIVSLAGVKGAFIKI
;
A
#
# COMPACT_ATOMS: atom_id res chain seq x y z
N ARG A 1 30.39 42.29 -6.09
CA ARG A 1 29.54 42.19 -4.88
C ARG A 1 30.09 43.18 -3.88
N LEU A 2 29.33 44.20 -3.50
CA LEU A 2 29.78 45.23 -2.57
C LEU A 2 30.01 44.60 -1.18
N PRO A 3 31.01 45.08 -0.41
CA PRO A 3 31.25 44.59 0.94
C PRO A 3 30.02 44.87 1.83
N PRO A 4 29.70 43.95 2.77
CA PRO A 4 28.45 43.97 3.54
C PRO A 4 28.24 45.26 4.33
N ASN A 5 29.33 45.96 4.67
CA ASN A 5 29.31 47.20 5.44
C ASN A 5 28.75 48.41 4.64
N ILE A 6 28.92 48.42 3.32
CA ILE A 6 28.38 49.49 2.46
C ILE A 6 26.86 49.33 2.30
N ILE A 7 26.37 48.08 2.23
CA ILE A 7 24.94 47.80 2.12
C ILE A 7 24.19 48.24 3.38
N THR A 8 24.79 48.03 4.55
CA THR A 8 24.22 48.50 5.83
C THR A 8 24.21 50.01 5.95
N GLN A 9 25.21 50.68 5.39
CA GLN A 9 25.31 52.14 5.39
C GLN A 9 24.27 52.77 4.45
N ILE A 10 24.13 52.26 3.23
CA ILE A 10 23.10 52.69 2.26
C ILE A 10 21.69 52.52 2.85
N LYS A 11 21.41 51.39 3.51
CA LYS A 11 20.11 51.16 4.15
C LYS A 11 19.80 52.17 5.26
N ARG A 12 20.83 52.59 6.00
CA ARG A 12 20.68 53.53 7.12
C ARG A 12 20.48 54.97 6.61
N GLU A 13 21.20 55.36 5.57
CA GLU A 13 21.06 56.67 4.91
C GLU A 13 19.68 56.80 4.25
N VAL A 14 19.25 55.78 3.49
CA VAL A 14 17.90 55.78 2.87
C VAL A 14 16.79 55.81 3.92
N ALA A 15 16.95 55.12 5.05
CA ALA A 15 15.98 55.17 6.14
C ALA A 15 15.89 56.56 6.80
N SER A 16 17.00 57.30 6.88
CA SER A 16 17.00 58.66 7.43
C SER A 16 16.35 59.70 6.52
N GLU A 17 16.46 59.54 5.20
CA GLU A 17 15.81 60.46 4.24
C GLU A 17 14.29 60.23 4.16
N LEU A 18 13.82 59.02 4.43
CA LEU A 18 12.40 58.67 4.35
C LEU A 18 11.58 59.05 5.61
N SER A 19 12.19 59.71 6.61
CA SER A 19 11.50 60.14 7.85
C SER A 19 10.70 59.03 8.55
N ILE A 20 11.13 57.76 8.41
CA ILE A 20 10.55 56.64 9.13
C ILE A 20 11.19 56.63 10.51
N ASN A 21 10.54 57.24 11.50
CA ASN A 21 10.89 57.06 12.90
C ASN A 21 10.71 55.58 13.26
N LEU A 22 11.82 54.83 13.30
CA LEU A 22 11.85 53.53 13.93
C LEU A 22 11.99 53.75 15.44
N PRO A 23 10.99 53.40 16.27
CA PRO A 23 11.09 53.56 17.72
C PRO A 23 12.23 52.70 18.27
N ALA A 24 13.01 53.30 19.18
CA ALA A 24 14.27 52.80 19.68
C ALA A 24 14.17 51.76 20.82
N ASP A 25 12.98 51.20 21.09
CA ASP A 25 12.80 50.26 22.20
C ASP A 25 12.23 48.92 21.73
N LEU A 26 13.14 47.99 21.42
CA LEU A 26 12.90 46.54 21.46
C LEU A 26 14.04 45.87 22.25
N ARG A 27 14.16 46.28 23.51
CA ARG A 27 14.82 45.48 24.55
C ARG A 27 13.87 45.39 25.73
N ASN A 28 13.02 44.37 25.69
CA ASN A 28 12.54 43.54 26.79
C ASN A 28 11.35 42.74 26.23
N ALA A 29 11.65 41.52 25.79
CA ALA A 29 10.65 40.48 25.71
C ALA A 29 10.33 40.04 27.15
N ASP A 30 9.07 39.66 27.33
CA ASP A 30 8.52 38.75 28.34
C ASP A 30 7.57 39.43 29.37
N ASP A 31 6.32 38.97 29.30
CA ASP A 31 5.18 39.18 30.20
C ASP A 31 4.27 40.41 30.00
N GLU A 32 3.57 40.45 28.86
CA GLU A 32 2.20 41.00 28.81
C GLU A 32 1.29 40.01 28.06
N PRO A 33 0.17 39.53 28.66
CA PRO A 33 -0.74 38.60 28.00
C PRO A 33 -1.48 39.33 26.89
N VAL A 34 -0.97 39.19 25.66
CA VAL A 34 -1.64 39.65 24.44
C VAL A 34 -3.01 38.99 24.36
N ALA A 35 -4.05 39.79 24.56
CA ALA A 35 -5.44 39.39 24.37
C ALA A 35 -5.60 38.72 22.98
N PRO A 36 -6.41 37.64 22.87
CA PRO A 36 -6.58 36.94 21.61
C PRO A 36 -7.16 37.91 20.58
N VAL A 37 -6.38 38.19 19.54
CA VAL A 37 -6.83 38.95 18.38
C VAL A 37 -8.04 38.19 17.79
N PRO A 38 -9.21 38.85 17.61
CA PRO A 38 -10.38 38.18 17.06
C PRO A 38 -10.06 37.61 15.67
N GLU A 39 -10.25 36.30 15.55
CA GLU A 39 -9.91 35.43 14.42
C GLU A 39 -10.62 35.79 13.09
N ALA A 40 -11.54 36.76 13.13
CA ALA A 40 -12.43 37.14 12.03
C ALA A 40 -11.77 37.93 10.87
N ASN A 41 -10.52 38.42 11.02
CA ASN A 41 -9.85 39.27 10.01
C ASN A 41 -8.59 38.65 9.39
N ARG A 42 -8.35 37.35 9.60
CA ARG A 42 -7.26 36.65 8.89
C ARG A 42 -7.71 36.40 7.44
N PRO A 43 -6.95 36.83 6.41
CA PRO A 43 -7.25 36.40 5.05
C PRO A 43 -7.21 34.86 5.00
N PRO A 44 -8.20 34.19 4.37
CA PRO A 44 -8.28 32.74 4.37
C PRO A 44 -6.99 32.16 3.78
N ALA A 45 -6.46 31.12 4.43
CA ALA A 45 -5.32 30.40 3.90
C ALA A 45 -5.68 29.86 2.50
N ALA A 46 -4.72 29.82 1.57
CA ALA A 46 -4.98 29.40 0.19
C ALA A 46 -5.62 28.01 0.07
N SER A 47 -5.41 27.17 1.08
CA SER A 47 -6.03 25.85 1.28
C SER A 47 -7.54 25.91 1.52
N GLU A 48 -8.00 26.88 2.32
CA GLU A 48 -9.39 27.05 2.71
C GLU A 48 -10.24 27.58 1.55
N LEU A 49 -9.71 28.55 0.80
CA LEU A 49 -10.35 29.05 -0.42
C LEU A 49 -10.50 27.92 -1.46
N GLU A 50 -9.46 27.12 -1.66
CA GLU A 50 -9.51 25.99 -2.60
C GLU A 50 -10.46 24.88 -2.12
N PHE A 51 -10.55 24.66 -0.80
CA PHE A 51 -11.53 23.76 -0.20
C PHE A 51 -12.96 24.23 -0.49
N GLU A 52 -13.28 25.49 -0.20
CA GLU A 52 -14.61 26.05 -0.45
C GLU A 52 -14.99 26.00 -1.92
N ARG A 53 -14.05 26.33 -2.81
CA ARG A 53 -14.25 26.25 -4.27
C ARG A 53 -14.63 24.84 -4.72
N ILE A 54 -13.96 23.82 -4.19
CA ILE A 54 -14.22 22.41 -4.53
C ILE A 54 -15.51 21.93 -3.87
N HIS A 55 -15.75 22.32 -2.62
CA HIS A 55 -16.96 21.98 -1.91
C HIS A 55 -18.20 22.50 -2.63
N LEU A 56 -18.21 23.76 -3.04
CA LEU A 56 -19.31 24.34 -3.85
C LEU A 56 -19.55 23.62 -5.18
N LEU A 57 -18.53 22.96 -5.75
CA LEU A 57 -18.66 22.24 -7.02
C LEU A 57 -19.31 20.86 -6.85
N TYR A 58 -19.09 20.21 -5.71
CA TYR A 58 -19.50 18.83 -5.46
C TYR A 58 -20.53 18.68 -4.34
N ASP A 59 -20.89 19.76 -3.67
CA ASP A 59 -21.96 19.76 -2.67
C ASP A 59 -23.31 19.43 -3.33
N GLY A 60 -24.00 18.44 -2.76
CA GLY A 60 -25.27 17.93 -3.31
C GLY A 60 -25.17 17.14 -4.62
N VAL A 61 -23.98 16.84 -5.12
CA VAL A 61 -23.79 15.96 -6.29
C VAL A 61 -23.96 14.50 -5.85
N ASP A 62 -24.62 13.69 -6.68
CA ASP A 62 -24.73 12.24 -6.46
C ASP A 62 -23.31 11.61 -6.41
N PRO A 63 -22.95 10.89 -5.34
CA PRO A 63 -21.65 10.21 -5.21
C PRO A 63 -21.26 9.33 -6.41
N MET A 64 -22.24 8.79 -7.15
CA MET A 64 -21.98 7.98 -8.35
C MET A 64 -21.53 8.81 -9.56
N MET A 65 -21.80 10.11 -9.55
CA MET A 65 -21.46 11.05 -10.62
C MET A 65 -20.16 11.82 -10.33
N GLU A 66 -19.65 11.73 -9.10
CA GLU A 66 -18.38 12.35 -8.72
C GLU A 66 -17.21 11.71 -9.50
N PRO A 67 -16.27 12.53 -10.02
CA PRO A 67 -15.11 12.01 -10.72
C PRO A 67 -14.17 11.25 -9.79
N ARG A 68 -13.50 10.23 -10.31
CA ARG A 68 -12.63 9.40 -9.49
C ARG A 68 -11.36 10.15 -9.10
N LEU A 69 -11.11 10.20 -7.79
CA LEU A 69 -9.86 10.73 -7.24
C LEU A 69 -8.70 9.77 -7.57
N SER A 70 -7.60 10.33 -8.06
CA SER A 70 -6.38 9.57 -8.34
C SER A 70 -5.67 9.17 -7.05
N LYS A 71 -4.82 8.13 -7.11
CA LYS A 71 -4.04 7.72 -5.94
C LYS A 71 -3.06 8.85 -5.56
N LEU A 72 -3.16 9.30 -4.31
CA LEU A 72 -2.26 10.32 -3.76
C LEU A 72 -0.79 9.87 -3.85
N ILE A 73 0.05 10.70 -4.47
CA ILE A 73 1.50 10.48 -4.49
C ILE A 73 2.10 11.29 -3.34
N TYR A 74 2.66 10.57 -2.37
CA TYR A 74 3.26 11.19 -1.19
C TYR A 74 4.57 11.88 -1.52
N ASN A 75 4.62 13.19 -1.25
CA ASN A 75 5.79 14.05 -1.31
C ASN A 75 6.01 14.72 0.05
N ASN A 76 7.14 15.40 0.24
CA ASN A 76 7.44 16.13 1.48
C ASN A 76 6.40 17.21 1.81
N LYS A 77 5.71 17.74 0.78
CA LYS A 77 4.65 18.75 0.92
C LYS A 77 3.27 18.16 1.25
N THR A 78 3.08 16.85 1.11
CA THR A 78 1.77 16.21 1.30
C THR A 78 1.35 16.22 2.76
N LYS A 79 2.28 15.97 3.69
CA LYS A 79 1.99 15.97 5.13
C LYS A 79 1.47 17.31 5.66
N PRO A 80 2.12 18.46 5.39
CA PRO A 80 1.60 19.74 5.86
C PRO A 80 0.24 20.08 5.23
N ILE A 81 0.05 19.82 3.93
CA ILE A 81 -1.25 20.01 3.25
C ILE A 81 -2.34 19.18 3.94
N LEU A 82 -2.07 17.90 4.20
CA LEU A 82 -3.03 17.01 4.86
C LEU A 82 -3.39 17.50 6.26
N SER A 83 -2.40 17.99 7.03
CA SER A 83 -2.63 18.55 8.36
C SER A 83 -3.48 19.81 8.31
N GLU A 84 -3.36 20.63 7.28
CA GLU A 84 -4.13 21.85 7.11
C GLU A 84 -5.57 21.54 6.72
N ILE A 85 -5.78 20.65 5.76
CA ILE A 85 -7.12 20.20 5.35
C ILE A 85 -7.84 19.48 6.48
N ASN A 86 -7.14 18.65 7.28
CA ASN A 86 -7.76 18.01 8.44
C ASN A 86 -8.29 19.05 9.44
N LYS A 87 -7.58 20.16 9.67
CA LYS A 87 -8.08 21.24 10.55
C LYS A 87 -9.34 21.90 10.00
N ILE A 88 -9.42 22.09 8.68
CA ILE A 88 -10.61 22.64 8.01
C ILE A 88 -11.78 21.65 8.09
N LEU A 89 -11.50 20.35 7.99
CA LEU A 89 -12.52 19.32 8.17
C LEU A 89 -13.00 19.25 9.62
N ASP A 90 -12.09 19.30 10.59
CA ASP A 90 -12.42 19.28 12.02
C ASP A 90 -13.31 20.47 12.42
N SER A 91 -13.16 21.63 11.78
CA SER A 91 -14.02 22.80 12.05
C SER A 91 -15.40 22.72 11.40
N LYS A 92 -15.53 21.95 10.31
CA LYS A 92 -16.79 21.80 9.56
C LYS A 92 -17.59 20.55 9.95
N ILE A 93 -16.93 19.52 10.50
CA ILE A 93 -17.58 18.27 10.90
C ILE A 93 -18.11 18.39 12.33
N THR A 94 -19.43 18.49 12.47
CA THR A 94 -20.16 18.39 13.74
C THR A 94 -20.74 16.99 13.92
N THR A 95 -21.14 16.64 15.15
CA THR A 95 -21.61 15.29 15.50
C THR A 95 -22.91 14.88 14.80
N ASP A 96 -23.73 15.83 14.39
CA ASP A 96 -25.10 15.60 13.90
C ASP A 96 -25.22 15.75 12.36
N ILE A 97 -24.10 15.60 11.64
CA ILE A 97 -24.09 15.76 10.18
C ILE A 97 -24.68 14.52 9.49
N PRO A 98 -25.60 14.70 8.51
CA PRO A 98 -26.10 13.59 7.72
C PRO A 98 -24.97 12.97 6.87
N ILE A 99 -25.05 11.66 6.64
CA ILE A 99 -23.98 10.90 5.98
C ILE A 99 -23.62 11.44 4.59
N GLU A 100 -24.59 11.98 3.87
CA GLU A 100 -24.43 12.59 2.54
C GLU A 100 -23.53 13.83 2.60
N ASN A 101 -23.81 14.75 3.53
CA ASN A 101 -23.00 15.94 3.73
C ASN A 101 -21.60 15.59 4.24
N LEU A 102 -21.50 14.58 5.11
CA LEU A 102 -20.20 14.08 5.56
C LEU A 102 -19.38 13.54 4.38
N HIS A 103 -20.00 12.78 3.48
CA HIS A 103 -19.37 12.30 2.26
C HIS A 103 -18.86 13.45 1.39
N SER A 104 -19.70 14.45 1.10
CA SER A 104 -19.33 15.61 0.29
C SER A 104 -18.17 16.40 0.91
N LEU A 105 -18.14 16.58 2.24
CA LEU A 105 -17.02 17.22 2.95
C LEU A 105 -15.72 16.43 2.81
N ILE A 106 -15.76 15.12 3.03
CA ILE A 106 -14.59 14.24 2.94
C ILE A 106 -14.06 14.20 1.50
N TYR A 107 -14.95 14.06 0.52
CA TYR A 107 -14.61 14.06 -0.89
C TYR A 107 -13.96 15.40 -1.29
N SER A 108 -14.56 16.51 -0.86
CA SER A 108 -14.02 17.85 -1.11
C SER A 108 -12.62 18.00 -0.53
N GLY A 109 -12.41 17.59 0.72
CA GLY A 109 -11.10 17.60 1.36
C GLY A 109 -10.06 16.76 0.60
N ALA A 110 -10.43 15.55 0.18
CA ALA A 110 -9.54 14.67 -0.59
C ALA A 110 -9.21 15.27 -1.97
N ALA A 111 -10.19 15.84 -2.66
CA ALA A 111 -9.99 16.53 -3.93
C ALA A 111 -9.08 17.75 -3.77
N THR A 112 -9.24 18.55 -2.72
CA THR A 112 -8.37 19.69 -2.39
C THR A 112 -6.93 19.26 -2.14
N VAL A 113 -6.72 18.16 -1.42
CA VAL A 113 -5.35 17.62 -1.21
C VAL A 113 -4.70 17.26 -2.55
N LEU A 114 -5.46 16.65 -3.48
CA LEU A 114 -4.94 16.32 -4.81
C LEU A 114 -4.63 17.57 -5.63
N THR A 115 -5.51 18.58 -5.63
CA THR A 115 -5.27 19.82 -6.40
C THR A 115 -4.07 20.60 -5.86
N LEU A 116 -3.95 20.75 -4.55
CA LEU A 116 -2.81 21.40 -3.90
C LEU A 116 -1.49 20.63 -4.11
N ASN A 117 -1.56 19.30 -4.22
CA ASN A 117 -0.41 18.45 -4.59
C ASN A 117 -0.15 18.42 -6.11
N LYS A 118 -0.81 19.28 -6.89
CA LYS A 118 -0.71 19.41 -8.35
C LYS A 118 -1.06 18.13 -9.12
N GLN A 119 -1.94 17.31 -8.56
CA GLN A 119 -2.42 16.09 -9.17
C GLN A 119 -3.76 16.34 -9.86
N LYS A 120 -3.98 15.70 -11.01
CA LYS A 120 -5.25 15.80 -11.71
C LYS A 120 -6.27 14.85 -11.09
N ILE A 121 -7.48 15.35 -10.92
CA ILE A 121 -8.66 14.53 -10.70
C ILE A 121 -8.96 13.84 -12.03
N SER A 122 -9.13 12.52 -12.01
CA SER A 122 -9.32 11.77 -13.25
C SER A 122 -10.76 11.96 -13.71
N THR A 123 -10.94 12.61 -14.86
CA THR A 123 -12.25 12.73 -15.52
C THR A 123 -12.66 11.41 -16.20
N ASP A 124 -11.72 10.48 -16.34
CA ASP A 124 -11.93 9.23 -17.06
C ASP A 124 -12.59 8.21 -16.11
N THR A 125 -13.92 8.12 -16.16
CA THR A 125 -14.71 7.10 -15.45
C THR A 125 -14.45 5.69 -15.98
N GLN A 126 -13.74 5.56 -17.10
CA GLN A 126 -13.43 4.26 -17.69
C GLN A 126 -12.37 3.53 -16.86
N ILE A 127 -12.85 2.64 -15.99
CA ILE A 127 -12.05 1.58 -15.41
C ILE A 127 -11.50 0.78 -16.59
N LYS A 128 -10.21 0.94 -16.90
CA LYS A 128 -9.50 -0.03 -17.73
C LYS A 128 -9.50 -1.34 -16.95
N ASN A 129 -10.52 -2.16 -17.17
CA ASN A 129 -10.60 -3.54 -16.71
C ASN A 129 -9.53 -4.34 -17.46
N VAL A 130 -8.26 -4.08 -17.16
CA VAL A 130 -7.19 -5.00 -17.49
C VAL A 130 -7.49 -6.20 -16.62
N SER A 131 -7.91 -7.31 -17.23
CA SER A 131 -8.12 -8.58 -16.55
C SER A 131 -6.78 -9.06 -15.98
N VAL A 132 -6.41 -8.56 -14.81
CA VAL A 132 -5.18 -8.95 -14.14
C VAL A 132 -5.35 -10.39 -13.68
N THR A 133 -4.79 -11.31 -14.45
CA THR A 133 -4.75 -12.72 -14.07
C THR A 133 -4.03 -12.84 -12.72
N PRO A 134 -4.65 -13.45 -11.71
CA PRO A 134 -4.06 -13.52 -10.38
C PRO A 134 -2.75 -14.30 -10.41
N ALA A 135 -1.83 -13.95 -9.50
CA ALA A 135 -0.46 -14.49 -9.50
C ALA A 135 -0.42 -16.02 -9.40
N TRP A 136 -1.33 -16.64 -8.65
CA TRP A 136 -1.42 -18.09 -8.53
C TRP A 136 -1.79 -18.75 -9.87
N GLN A 137 -2.73 -18.17 -10.62
CA GLN A 137 -3.15 -18.69 -11.91
C GLN A 137 -2.02 -18.56 -12.93
N ARG A 138 -1.31 -17.43 -12.95
CA ARG A 138 -0.11 -17.25 -13.80
C ARG A 138 0.97 -18.30 -13.50
N ARG A 139 1.22 -18.62 -12.22
CA ARG A 139 2.19 -19.67 -11.83
C ARG A 139 1.79 -21.04 -12.37
N ILE A 140 0.51 -21.40 -12.27
CA ILE A 140 -0.01 -22.67 -12.77
C ILE A 140 0.09 -22.72 -14.30
N THR A 141 -0.39 -21.69 -15.00
CA THR A 141 -0.34 -21.62 -16.47
C THR A 141 1.11 -21.73 -16.98
N ASN A 142 2.03 -20.99 -16.38
CA ASN A 142 3.44 -21.05 -16.75
C ASN A 142 4.05 -22.44 -16.54
N LYS A 143 3.64 -23.14 -15.46
CA LYS A 143 4.10 -24.51 -15.18
C LYS A 143 3.54 -25.49 -16.20
N ILE A 144 2.25 -25.39 -16.54
CA ILE A 144 1.60 -26.19 -17.58
C ILE A 144 2.31 -25.98 -18.93
N ASP A 145 2.56 -24.73 -19.31
CA ASP A 145 3.21 -24.42 -20.59
C ASP A 145 4.67 -24.91 -20.63
N SER A 146 5.38 -24.89 -19.50
CA SER A 146 6.71 -25.50 -19.40
C SER A 146 6.64 -27.01 -19.64
N ILE A 147 5.70 -27.69 -18.97
CA ILE A 147 5.53 -29.14 -19.11
C ILE A 147 5.15 -29.50 -20.56
N ARG A 148 4.23 -28.75 -21.18
CA ARG A 148 3.85 -28.96 -22.59
C ARG A 148 5.03 -28.81 -23.54
N ARG A 149 5.88 -27.80 -23.32
CA ARG A 149 7.12 -27.62 -24.10
C ARG A 149 8.08 -28.79 -23.92
N ASP A 150 8.26 -29.25 -22.69
CA ASP A 150 9.14 -30.38 -22.39
C ASP A 150 8.61 -31.68 -23.04
N ILE A 151 7.30 -31.94 -22.98
CA ILE A 151 6.64 -33.05 -23.68
C ILE A 151 6.89 -32.96 -25.19
N GLY A 152 6.65 -31.80 -25.80
CA GLY A 152 6.87 -31.61 -27.24
C GLY A 152 8.30 -31.92 -27.68
N ILE A 153 9.30 -31.53 -26.89
CA ILE A 153 10.71 -31.83 -27.15
C ILE A 153 10.99 -33.33 -27.03
N LEU A 154 10.45 -33.99 -26.00
CA LEU A 154 10.61 -35.43 -25.81
C LEU A 154 9.95 -36.23 -26.93
N THR A 155 8.74 -35.86 -27.36
CA THR A 155 8.04 -36.48 -28.49
C THR A 155 8.81 -36.26 -29.79
N GLN A 156 9.34 -35.06 -30.03
CA GLN A 156 10.16 -34.80 -31.22
C GLN A 156 11.43 -35.64 -31.23
N ASN A 157 12.01 -35.90 -30.06
CA ASN A 157 13.18 -36.76 -29.93
C ASN A 157 12.91 -38.25 -30.26
N GLN A 158 11.65 -38.68 -30.21
CA GLN A 158 11.23 -40.05 -30.56
C GLN A 158 11.00 -40.25 -32.08
N SER A 159 11.12 -39.19 -32.88
CA SER A 159 11.05 -39.30 -34.33
C SER A 159 12.27 -40.04 -34.91
N LEU A 160 12.15 -40.58 -36.13
CA LEU A 160 13.17 -41.43 -36.76
C LEU A 160 14.55 -40.78 -36.91
N ASN A 161 14.62 -39.45 -37.09
CA ASN A 161 15.87 -38.70 -37.27
C ASN A 161 15.85 -37.39 -36.45
N PRO A 162 16.05 -37.44 -35.12
CA PRO A 162 16.02 -36.25 -34.30
C PRO A 162 17.32 -35.45 -34.47
N SER A 163 17.21 -34.12 -34.50
CA SER A 163 18.40 -33.27 -34.57
C SER A 163 19.25 -33.36 -33.28
N SER A 164 20.56 -33.12 -33.40
CA SER A 164 21.48 -33.10 -32.24
C SER A 164 21.08 -32.09 -31.16
N SER A 165 20.42 -31.00 -31.56
CA SER A 165 19.88 -30.00 -30.64
C SER A 165 18.70 -30.53 -29.82
N VAL A 166 17.78 -31.26 -30.46
CA VAL A 166 16.62 -31.89 -29.81
C VAL A 166 17.07 -32.97 -28.84
N THR A 167 18.01 -33.83 -29.24
CA THR A 167 18.55 -34.89 -28.37
C THR A 167 19.25 -34.32 -27.13
N LYS A 168 20.02 -33.23 -27.28
CA LYS A 168 20.66 -32.53 -26.14
C LYS A 168 19.61 -31.97 -25.17
N LYS A 169 18.54 -31.34 -25.69
CA LYS A 169 17.45 -30.80 -24.86
C LYS A 169 16.67 -31.92 -24.17
N ALA A 170 16.37 -33.02 -24.85
CA ALA A 170 15.71 -34.19 -24.28
C ALA A 170 16.51 -34.81 -23.13
N LYS A 171 17.82 -35.00 -23.30
CA LYS A 171 18.72 -35.46 -22.22
C LYS A 171 18.73 -34.50 -21.03
N ALA A 172 18.70 -33.19 -21.27
CA ALA A 172 18.66 -32.20 -20.20
C ALA A 172 17.31 -32.20 -19.44
N ILE A 173 16.19 -32.49 -20.11
CA ILE A 173 14.87 -32.66 -19.47
C ILE A 173 14.88 -33.93 -18.60
N LEU A 174 15.28 -35.07 -19.17
CA LEU A 174 15.34 -36.35 -18.44
C LEU A 174 16.27 -36.28 -17.22
N GLY A 175 17.45 -35.65 -17.37
CA GLY A 175 18.38 -35.48 -16.25
C GLY A 175 17.88 -34.53 -15.16
N ARG A 176 16.91 -33.65 -15.45
CA ARG A 176 16.27 -32.78 -14.46
C ARG A 176 15.26 -33.54 -13.62
N GLU A 177 14.42 -34.35 -14.26
CA GLU A 177 13.40 -35.17 -13.59
C GLU A 177 14.05 -36.25 -12.69
N GLN A 178 15.11 -36.91 -13.17
CA GLN A 178 15.87 -37.88 -12.36
C GLN A 178 16.53 -37.26 -11.11
N ARG A 179 16.77 -35.94 -11.08
CA ARG A 179 17.27 -35.23 -9.89
C ARG A 179 16.16 -34.89 -8.89
N LEU A 180 14.91 -34.82 -9.34
CA LEU A 180 13.74 -34.58 -8.49
C LEU A 180 13.28 -35.85 -7.78
N GLU A 181 13.46 -37.02 -8.40
CA GLU A 181 13.10 -38.32 -7.82
C GLU A 181 14.07 -38.83 -6.75
N LYS A 182 15.33 -38.37 -6.76
CA LYS A 182 16.27 -38.73 -5.70
C LYS A 182 15.89 -37.99 -4.41
N PRO A 183 15.60 -38.70 -3.30
CA PRO A 183 15.38 -38.04 -2.02
C PRO A 183 16.64 -37.25 -1.68
N ASN A 184 16.52 -35.93 -1.64
CA ASN A 184 17.61 -35.08 -1.23
C ASN A 184 17.87 -35.35 0.25
N SER A 185 18.85 -36.21 0.56
CA SER A 185 19.18 -36.60 1.94
C SER A 185 19.59 -35.41 2.83
N ASN A 186 19.85 -34.25 2.23
CA ASN A 186 20.21 -33.01 2.92
C ASN A 186 19.05 -32.00 3.07
N ARG A 187 17.83 -32.28 2.59
CA ARG A 187 16.67 -31.49 2.96
C ARG A 187 16.10 -32.01 4.28
N LYS A 188 16.62 -31.48 5.40
CA LYS A 188 15.88 -31.48 6.67
C LYS A 188 14.57 -30.71 6.45
N TYR A 189 13.48 -31.44 6.20
CA TYR A 189 12.15 -30.86 6.24
C TYR A 189 11.84 -30.52 7.70
N TRP A 190 12.03 -29.26 8.06
CA TRP A 190 11.39 -28.72 9.26
C TRP A 190 9.91 -28.60 8.95
N ILE A 191 9.16 -29.69 9.11
CA ILE A 191 7.73 -29.57 9.33
C ILE A 191 7.64 -28.96 10.73
N THR A 192 7.47 -27.65 10.81
CA THR A 192 6.99 -27.02 12.03
C THR A 192 5.55 -27.50 12.21
N LEU A 193 5.38 -28.65 12.86
CA LEU A 193 4.16 -28.90 13.59
C LEU A 193 4.08 -27.79 14.64
N SER A 194 3.29 -26.77 14.33
CA SER A 194 2.76 -25.84 15.32
C SER A 194 2.32 -26.67 16.53
N LYS A 195 2.86 -26.33 17.70
CA LYS A 195 2.67 -26.99 19.01
C LYS A 195 1.20 -27.11 19.48
N SER A 196 0.22 -26.78 18.63
CA SER A 196 -1.19 -26.68 19.01
C SER A 196 -2.10 -27.79 18.46
N SER A 197 -1.59 -28.76 17.70
CA SER A 197 -2.41 -29.93 17.31
C SER A 197 -2.28 -31.06 18.33
N ARG A 198 -2.76 -30.84 19.56
CA ARG A 198 -3.04 -31.93 20.50
C ARG A 198 -4.32 -32.62 20.05
N LEU A 199 -4.19 -33.69 19.28
CA LEU A 199 -5.25 -34.68 19.11
C LEU A 199 -5.45 -35.38 20.46
N TRP A 200 -6.52 -35.03 21.16
CA TRP A 200 -6.98 -35.77 22.33
C TRP A 200 -7.84 -36.94 21.86
N LEU A 201 -7.28 -38.14 21.86
CA LEU A 201 -8.06 -39.38 21.83
C LEU A 201 -8.57 -39.64 23.25
N LYS A 202 -9.88 -39.47 23.46
CA LYS A 202 -10.55 -39.80 24.72
C LYS A 202 -10.92 -41.29 24.67
N SER A 203 -10.15 -42.11 25.38
CA SER A 203 -10.53 -43.50 25.69
C SER A 203 -11.26 -43.54 27.04
N SER A 204 -12.17 -44.50 27.22
CA SER A 204 -13.02 -44.67 28.42
C SER A 204 -12.24 -45.00 29.70
N ASP A 205 -10.97 -45.41 29.60
CA ASP A 205 -10.17 -45.83 30.74
C ASP A 205 -8.92 -44.96 30.96
N GLY A 206 -9.14 -43.67 31.25
CA GLY A 206 -8.11 -42.78 31.81
C GLY A 206 -6.98 -42.33 30.87
N ILE A 207 -6.35 -41.21 31.24
CA ILE A 207 -5.31 -40.54 30.46
C ILE A 207 -3.98 -41.29 30.67
N ARG A 208 -3.49 -42.01 29.65
CA ARG A 208 -2.10 -42.47 29.60
C ARG A 208 -1.36 -41.78 28.45
N LYS A 209 -0.16 -41.27 28.74
CA LYS A 209 0.80 -40.86 27.72
C LYS A 209 1.24 -42.10 26.95
N VAL A 210 0.88 -42.21 25.68
CA VAL A 210 1.47 -43.17 24.77
C VAL A 210 2.39 -42.41 23.82
N THR A 211 3.68 -42.41 24.14
CA THR A 211 4.71 -42.17 23.13
C THR A 211 4.83 -43.46 22.33
N GLN A 212 4.27 -43.49 21.13
CA GLN A 212 4.55 -44.57 20.18
C GLN A 212 5.21 -43.99 18.92
N ASP A 213 6.29 -44.69 18.56
CA ASP A 213 7.11 -44.45 17.38
C ASP A 213 6.29 -44.43 16.09
N VAL A 214 6.72 -43.57 15.18
CA VAL A 214 6.13 -43.33 13.84
C VAL A 214 6.03 -44.63 13.01
N ASN A 215 6.82 -45.66 13.33
CA ASN A 215 6.83 -46.94 12.62
C ASN A 215 5.60 -47.83 12.91
N THR A 216 4.84 -47.60 13.98
CA THR A 216 3.62 -48.39 14.25
C THR A 216 2.43 -47.90 13.41
N ILE A 217 2.44 -46.64 12.97
CA ILE A 217 1.34 -46.04 12.20
C ILE A 217 1.29 -46.59 10.76
N VAL A 218 2.45 -46.90 10.18
CA VAL A 218 2.52 -47.47 8.82
C VAL A 218 2.01 -48.92 8.78
N SER A 219 2.08 -49.65 9.89
CA SER A 219 1.56 -51.03 9.97
C SER A 219 0.03 -51.10 10.08
N LEU A 220 -0.64 -50.04 10.54
CA LEU A 220 -2.10 -50.02 10.70
C LEU A 220 -2.84 -49.55 9.44
N ALA A 221 -2.15 -48.88 8.51
CA ALA A 221 -2.70 -48.47 7.22
C ALA A 221 -2.81 -49.62 6.19
N GLY A 222 -2.35 -50.83 6.53
CA GLY A 222 -2.49 -52.03 5.71
C GLY A 222 -3.84 -52.75 5.85
N VAL A 223 -4.73 -52.30 6.74
CA VAL A 223 -6.05 -52.92 6.91
C VAL A 223 -7.08 -52.13 6.09
N LYS A 224 -7.57 -52.76 5.03
CA LYS A 224 -8.69 -52.28 4.21
C LYS A 224 -9.86 -51.84 5.09
N GLY A 225 -10.30 -50.58 4.97
CA GLY A 225 -11.65 -50.17 5.40
C GLY A 225 -11.79 -49.05 6.44
N ALA A 226 -10.91 -48.06 6.50
CA ALA A 226 -11.16 -46.86 7.31
C ALA A 226 -11.65 -45.69 6.44
N PHE A 227 -12.95 -45.38 6.52
CA PHE A 227 -13.54 -44.17 5.95
C PHE A 227 -13.12 -42.94 6.78
N ILE A 228 -12.53 -41.94 6.12
CA ILE A 228 -12.39 -40.59 6.68
C ILE A 228 -13.60 -39.79 6.20
N LYS A 229 -14.48 -39.44 7.14
CA LYS A 229 -15.57 -38.48 6.87
C LYS A 229 -15.00 -37.08 7.08
N ILE A 230 -15.05 -36.26 6.03
CA ILE A 230 -14.73 -34.81 6.08
C ILE A 230 -15.89 -34.08 6.75
#